data_AF-A0A946DWG8-F1
#
_entry.id   AF-A0A946DWG8-F1
#
_cell.length_a   1.000
_cell.length_b   1.000
_cell.length_c   1.000
_cell.angle_alpha   90.00
_cell.angle_beta   90.00
_cell.angle_gamma   90.00
#
_symmetry.space_group_name_H-M   'P 1'
#
loop_
_entity.id
_entity.type
_entity.pdbx_description
1 polymer ?
#
loop_
_entity_poly.entity_id
_entity_poly.type
_entity_poly.pdbx_seq_one_letter_code
_entity_poly.pdbx_strand_id
1 'polypeptide(L)'
;MTPDEQFVSTLEKLLERSKKNEVNWQRGSQSVFLVSFQGSPITHISIAFGSPEAAPDWFEAALYVGNEIAMALRVEEGGDTEQFDLLYELWKNAERSVVKWDQSLNVVNKALDSEEMVGAAPDTDDDIGF
;
A
#
# COMPACT_ATOMS: atom_id res chain seq x y z
N MET A 1 -18.01 20.36 7.87
CA MET A 1 -16.94 19.43 7.46
C MET A 1 -15.66 20.22 7.42
N THR A 2 -14.70 19.87 8.26
CA THR A 2 -13.35 20.45 8.23
C THR A 2 -12.55 19.87 7.06
N PRO A 3 -11.43 20.51 6.65
CA PRO A 3 -10.53 19.94 5.64
C PRO A 3 -10.06 18.53 6.00
N ASP A 4 -9.75 18.28 7.28
CA ASP A 4 -9.28 16.97 7.75
C ASP A 4 -10.40 15.91 7.62
N GLU A 5 -11.63 16.23 8.02
CA GLU A 5 -12.79 15.34 7.84
C GLU A 5 -13.04 15.04 6.36
N GLN A 6 -12.84 16.03 5.48
CA GLN A 6 -12.99 15.83 4.04
C GLN A 6 -11.89 14.91 3.47
N PHE A 7 -10.66 15.00 3.99
CA PHE A 7 -9.56 14.14 3.57
C PHE A 7 -9.75 12.70 4.04
N VAL A 8 -10.15 12.48 5.30
CA VAL A 8 -10.53 11.16 5.81
C VAL A 8 -11.62 10.54 4.92
N SER A 9 -12.70 11.29 4.62
CA SER A 9 -13.76 10.82 3.73
C SER A 9 -13.28 10.50 2.31
N THR A 10 -12.25 11.21 1.83
CA THR A 10 -11.62 10.93 0.53
C THR A 10 -10.83 9.62 0.57
N LEU A 11 -10.12 9.35 1.67
CA LEU A 11 -9.37 8.11 1.89
C LEU A 11 -10.32 6.90 2.02
N GLU A 12 -11.46 7.05 2.69
CA GLU A 12 -12.51 6.02 2.75
C GLU A 12 -13.02 5.64 1.35
N LYS A 13 -13.36 6.62 0.53
CA LYS A 13 -13.78 6.38 -0.87
C LYS A 13 -12.68 5.72 -1.69
N LEU A 14 -11.43 6.11 -1.47
CA LEU A 14 -10.29 5.49 -2.15
C LEU A 14 -10.11 4.03 -1.72
N LEU A 15 -10.31 3.72 -0.44
CA LEU A 15 -10.30 2.36 0.10
C LEU A 15 -11.43 1.51 -0.52
N GLU A 16 -12.66 2.02 -0.57
CA GLU A 16 -13.80 1.32 -1.17
C GLU A 16 -13.53 0.94 -2.63
N ARG A 17 -12.95 1.86 -3.41
CA ARG A 17 -12.56 1.60 -4.81
C ARG A 17 -11.37 0.65 -4.90
N SER A 18 -10.41 0.74 -3.98
CA SER A 18 -9.25 -0.16 -3.92
C SER A 18 -9.68 -1.60 -3.66
N LYS A 19 -10.63 -1.82 -2.73
CA LYS A 19 -11.22 -3.14 -2.45
C LYS A 19 -11.87 -3.79 -3.67
N LYS A 20 -12.36 -2.98 -4.61
CA LYS A 20 -12.97 -3.41 -5.89
C LYS A 20 -11.97 -3.53 -7.05
N ASN A 21 -10.68 -3.33 -6.80
CA ASN A 21 -9.63 -3.27 -7.82
C ASN A 21 -9.84 -2.15 -8.86
N GLU A 22 -10.49 -1.04 -8.48
CA GLU A 22 -10.76 0.11 -9.36
C GLU A 22 -9.72 1.23 -9.24
N VAL A 23 -8.63 0.98 -8.52
CA VAL A 23 -7.57 1.95 -8.25
C VAL A 23 -6.26 1.44 -8.83
N ASN A 24 -5.64 2.24 -9.71
CA ASN A 24 -4.34 1.94 -10.29
C ASN A 24 -3.22 2.43 -9.36
N TRP A 25 -2.95 1.65 -8.32
CA TRP A 25 -1.84 1.88 -7.41
C TRP A 25 -0.50 1.72 -8.09
N GLN A 26 0.45 2.56 -7.73
CA GLN A 26 1.82 2.54 -8.21
C GLN A 26 2.78 2.42 -7.03
N ARG A 27 3.92 1.75 -7.26
CA ARG A 27 5.00 1.72 -6.28
C ARG A 27 5.80 3.01 -6.36
N GLY A 28 5.85 3.76 -5.26
CA GLY A 28 6.78 4.89 -5.10
C GLY A 28 8.13 4.39 -4.59
N SER A 29 8.14 3.76 -3.42
CA SER A 29 9.31 3.11 -2.82
C SER A 29 8.93 1.73 -2.25
N GLN A 30 9.79 1.10 -1.45
CA GLN A 30 9.49 -0.21 -0.87
C GLN A 30 8.23 -0.20 0.00
N SER A 31 8.02 0.86 0.78
CA SER A 31 6.92 0.98 1.74
C SER A 31 5.93 2.10 1.40
N VAL A 32 6.04 2.69 0.20
CA VAL A 32 5.20 3.80 -0.26
C VAL A 32 4.48 3.41 -1.54
N PHE A 33 3.16 3.57 -1.54
CA PHE A 33 2.29 3.42 -2.70
C PHE A 33 1.60 4.74 -3.00
N LEU A 34 1.32 4.99 -4.28
CA LEU A 34 0.65 6.21 -4.69
C LEU A 34 -0.38 5.97 -5.79
N VAL A 35 -1.35 6.87 -5.84
CA VAL A 35 -2.33 6.97 -6.92
C VAL A 35 -2.35 8.41 -7.43
N SER A 36 -2.20 8.56 -8.75
CA SER A 36 -2.28 9.86 -9.41
C SER A 36 -3.69 10.11 -9.94
N PHE A 37 -4.18 11.33 -9.77
CA PHE A 37 -5.45 11.80 -10.30
C PHE A 37 -5.21 12.75 -11.47
N GLN A 38 -5.96 12.56 -12.56
CA GLN A 38 -5.86 13.42 -13.73
C GLN A 38 -6.39 14.82 -13.38
N GLY A 39 -5.64 15.85 -13.78
CA GLY A 39 -5.99 17.24 -13.53
C GLY A 39 -4.79 18.18 -13.69
N SER A 40 -5.07 19.47 -13.65
CA SER A 40 -4.05 20.52 -13.50
C SER A 40 -4.44 21.36 -12.28
N PRO A 41 -3.61 21.40 -11.22
CA PRO A 41 -2.33 20.73 -11.07
C PRO A 41 -2.42 19.20 -11.02
N ILE A 42 -1.30 18.51 -11.25
CA ILE A 42 -1.18 17.07 -11.00
C ILE A 42 -1.38 16.85 -9.50
N THR A 43 -2.30 15.97 -9.15
CA THR A 43 -2.62 15.64 -7.76
C THR A 43 -2.38 14.16 -7.56
N HIS A 44 -1.76 13.78 -6.45
CA HIS A 44 -1.63 12.38 -6.08
C HIS A 44 -1.84 12.20 -4.58
N ILE A 45 -2.28 11.00 -4.20
CA ILE A 45 -2.31 10.57 -2.80
C ILE A 45 -1.26 9.48 -2.66
N SER A 46 -0.39 9.60 -1.67
CA SER A 46 0.48 8.51 -1.23
C SER A 46 -0.02 7.90 0.05
N ILE A 47 0.27 6.62 0.25
CA ILE A 47 0.15 5.90 1.52
C ILE A 47 1.49 5.25 1.84
N ALA A 48 1.99 5.51 3.04
CA ALA A 48 3.30 5.05 3.50
C ALA A 48 3.17 4.25 4.79
N PHE A 49 4.05 3.27 4.96
CA PHE A 49 4.28 2.56 6.22
C PHE A 49 5.72 2.80 6.68
N GLY A 50 5.89 3.07 7.97
CA GLY A 50 7.21 3.13 8.60
C GLY A 50 7.27 2.31 9.87
N SER A 51 8.36 1.56 10.02
CA SER A 51 8.68 0.76 11.21
C SER A 51 10.10 1.10 11.69
N PRO A 52 10.26 2.19 12.45
CA PRO A 52 11.55 2.61 13.00
C PRO A 52 11.93 1.77 14.24
N GLU A 53 13.24 1.55 14.48
CA GLU A 53 13.73 0.71 15.58
C GLU A 53 13.32 1.18 16.99
N ALA A 54 13.19 2.50 17.18
CA ALA A 54 12.98 3.12 18.49
C ALA A 54 11.70 3.96 18.59
N ALA A 55 10.74 3.77 17.67
CA ALA A 55 9.44 4.43 17.72
C ALA A 55 8.34 3.46 17.23
N PRO A 56 7.06 3.73 17.56
CA PRO A 56 5.97 2.90 17.08
C PRO A 56 5.91 2.87 15.56
N ASP A 57 5.35 1.78 15.04
CA ASP A 57 4.97 1.68 13.65
C ASP A 57 3.94 2.76 13.32
N TRP A 58 3.96 3.25 12.08
CA TRP A 58 3.05 4.30 11.66
C TRP A 58 2.61 4.15 10.21
N PHE A 59 1.42 4.68 9.93
CA PHE A 59 0.94 4.89 8.58
C PHE A 59 0.75 6.38 8.32
N GLU A 60 1.06 6.82 7.10
CA GLU A 60 0.84 8.20 6.67
C GLU A 60 0.19 8.23 5.28
N ALA A 61 -0.96 8.88 5.19
CA ALA A 61 -1.54 9.28 3.91
C ALA A 61 -1.26 10.76 3.66
N ALA A 62 -0.76 11.10 2.48
CA ALA A 62 -0.48 12.49 2.11
C ALA A 62 -1.07 12.82 0.74
N LEU A 63 -1.77 13.96 0.68
CA LEU A 63 -2.26 14.57 -0.54
C LEU A 63 -1.22 15.54 -1.05
N TYR A 64 -0.78 15.34 -2.28
CA TYR A 64 0.18 16.19 -2.97
C TYR A 64 -0.48 16.97 -4.08
N VAL A 65 -0.08 18.23 -4.23
CA VAL A 65 -0.43 19.11 -5.35
C VAL A 65 0.87 19.55 -6.01
N GLY A 66 1.17 18.98 -7.17
CA GLY A 66 2.53 19.03 -7.72
C GLY A 66 3.51 18.30 -6.82
N ASN A 67 4.52 19.01 -6.31
CA ASN A 67 5.54 18.48 -5.40
C ASN A 67 5.31 18.90 -3.94
N GLU A 68 4.23 19.62 -3.65
CA GLU A 68 3.91 20.14 -2.31
C GLU A 68 2.91 19.23 -1.61
N ILE A 69 3.14 18.98 -0.32
CA ILE A 69 2.16 18.31 0.54
C ILE A 69 1.08 19.33 0.87
N ALA A 70 -0.13 19.12 0.35
CA ALA A 70 -1.29 19.94 0.65
C ALA A 70 -1.94 19.53 1.98
N MET A 71 -1.88 18.23 2.32
CA MET A 71 -2.41 17.68 3.57
C MET A 71 -1.76 16.33 3.86
N ALA A 72 -1.60 16.00 5.15
CA ALA A 72 -1.17 14.68 5.58
C ALA A 72 -1.97 14.23 6.80
N LEU A 73 -2.24 12.94 6.85
CA LEU A 73 -2.81 12.23 7.98
C LEU A 73 -1.81 11.17 8.39
N ARG A 74 -1.25 11.28 9.60
CA ARG A 74 -0.34 10.31 10.18
C ARG A 74 -0.91 9.75 11.46
N VAL A 75 -0.85 8.44 11.58
CA VAL A 75 -1.32 7.68 12.74
C VAL A 75 -0.26 6.68 13.14
N GLU A 76 -0.02 6.59 14.45
CA GLU A 76 0.93 5.68 15.06
C GLU A 76 0.20 4.49 15.68
N GLU A 77 0.86 3.35 15.77
CA GLU A 77 0.35 2.17 16.46
C GLU A 77 0.02 2.52 17.92
N GLY A 78 -1.20 2.17 18.36
CA GLY A 78 -1.73 2.54 19.67
C GLY A 78 -2.36 3.95 19.75
N GLY A 79 -2.42 4.68 18.64
CA GLY A 79 -3.11 5.97 18.50
C GLY A 79 -4.62 5.86 18.23
N ASP A 80 -5.13 6.72 17.33
CA ASP A 80 -6.52 6.66 16.86
C ASP A 80 -6.78 5.36 16.08
N THR A 81 -7.52 4.44 16.67
CA THR A 81 -7.76 3.10 16.12
C THR A 81 -8.55 3.12 14.82
N GLU A 82 -9.53 4.02 14.66
CA GLU A 82 -10.36 4.06 13.45
C GLU A 82 -9.55 4.54 12.24
N GLN A 83 -8.76 5.59 12.44
CA GLN A 83 -7.88 6.11 11.39
C GLN A 83 -6.70 5.19 11.12
N PHE A 84 -6.17 4.53 12.14
CA PHE A 84 -5.14 3.51 11.99
C PHE A 84 -5.64 2.35 11.12
N ASP A 85 -6.82 1.80 11.41
CA ASP A 85 -7.41 0.72 10.63
C ASP A 85 -7.68 1.15 9.17
N LEU A 86 -8.19 2.37 8.96
CA LEU A 86 -8.38 2.94 7.62
C LEU A 86 -7.07 2.97 6.82
N LEU A 87 -6.00 3.51 7.41
CA LEU A 87 -4.72 3.66 6.73
C LEU A 87 -4.01 2.31 6.52
N TYR A 88 -4.10 1.40 7.50
CA TYR A 88 -3.63 0.02 7.37
C TYR A 88 -4.33 -0.70 6.22
N GLU A 89 -5.67 -0.65 6.17
CA GLU A 89 -6.42 -1.32 5.11
C GLU A 89 -6.12 -0.72 3.73
N LEU A 90 -5.95 0.60 3.65
CA LEU A 90 -5.60 1.28 2.40
C LEU A 90 -4.21 0.85 1.92
N TRP A 91 -3.21 0.86 2.81
CA TRP A 91 -1.85 0.43 2.51
C TRP A 91 -1.82 -1.03 2.05
N LYS A 92 -2.52 -1.93 2.75
CA LYS A 92 -2.60 -3.35 2.40
C LYS A 92 -3.27 -3.59 1.05
N ASN A 93 -4.33 -2.86 0.72
CA ASN A 93 -4.97 -2.96 -0.59
C ASN A 93 -4.08 -2.39 -1.72
N ALA A 94 -3.33 -1.32 -1.44
CA ALA A 94 -2.35 -0.78 -2.36
C ALA A 94 -1.24 -1.80 -2.64
N GLU A 95 -0.67 -2.39 -1.58
CA GLU A 95 0.34 -3.45 -1.69
C GLU A 95 -0.19 -4.63 -2.50
N ARG A 96 -1.35 -5.18 -2.12
CA ARG A 96 -2.04 -6.29 -2.82
C ARG A 96 -2.12 -6.03 -4.33
N SER A 97 -2.54 -4.83 -4.72
CA SER A 97 -2.71 -4.44 -6.12
C SER A 97 -1.37 -4.33 -6.86
N VAL A 98 -0.33 -3.78 -6.20
CA VAL A 98 0.99 -3.56 -6.80
C VAL A 98 1.77 -4.88 -6.92
N VAL A 99 1.84 -5.67 -5.85
CA VAL A 99 2.58 -6.95 -5.83
C VAL A 99 1.83 -8.11 -6.46
N LYS A 100 0.59 -7.85 -6.93
CA LYS A 100 -0.29 -8.85 -7.55
C LYS A 100 -0.53 -10.06 -6.63
N TRP A 101 -0.76 -9.79 -5.35
CA TRP A 101 -0.93 -10.84 -4.32
C TRP A 101 -1.96 -11.91 -4.73
N ASP A 102 -3.09 -11.52 -5.32
CA ASP A 102 -4.12 -12.46 -5.80
C ASP A 102 -3.59 -13.43 -6.87
N GLN A 103 -2.75 -12.94 -7.79
CA GLN A 103 -2.15 -13.77 -8.83
C GLN A 103 -1.13 -14.74 -8.21
N SER A 104 -0.29 -14.24 -7.31
CA SER A 104 0.70 -15.05 -6.59
C SER A 104 0.04 -16.13 -5.73
N LEU A 105 -1.03 -15.81 -5.00
CA LEU A 105 -1.81 -16.79 -4.25
C LEU A 105 -2.44 -17.85 -5.15
N ASN A 106 -2.97 -17.45 -6.30
CA ASN A 106 -3.52 -18.42 -7.26
C ASN A 106 -2.45 -19.39 -7.78
N VAL A 107 -1.22 -18.92 -7.98
CA VAL A 107 -0.08 -19.79 -8.35
C VAL A 107 0.25 -20.75 -7.21
N VAL A 108 0.37 -20.25 -5.98
CA VAL A 108 0.65 -21.07 -4.78
C VAL A 108 -0.42 -22.13 -4.57
N ASN A 109 -1.71 -21.74 -4.60
CA ASN A 109 -2.81 -22.68 -4.39
C ASN A 109 -2.84 -23.77 -5.48
N LYS A 110 -2.61 -23.41 -6.75
CA LYS A 110 -2.51 -24.41 -7.83
C LYS A 110 -1.37 -25.40 -7.61
N ALA A 111 -0.22 -24.96 -7.10
CA ALA A 111 0.89 -25.85 -6.78
C ALA A 111 0.55 -26.77 -5.60
N LEU A 112 -0.08 -26.22 -4.54
CA LEU A 112 -0.51 -27.00 -3.37
C LEU A 112 -1.61 -28.02 -3.68
N ASP A 113 -2.47 -27.74 -4.66
CA ASP A 113 -3.52 -28.65 -5.12
C ASP A 113 -3.00 -29.72 -6.10
N SER A 114 -1.74 -29.65 -6.51
CA SER A 114 -1.12 -30.62 -7.42
C SER A 114 -0.51 -31.81 -6.67
N GLU A 115 -0.29 -32.92 -7.37
CA GLU A 115 0.47 -34.07 -6.83
C GLU A 115 2.00 -33.87 -6.94
N GLU A 116 2.44 -32.73 -7.47
CA GLU A 116 3.86 -32.41 -7.64
C GLU A 116 4.50 -31.96 -6.31
N MET A 117 5.82 -32.14 -6.21
CA MET A 117 6.58 -31.64 -5.06
C MET A 117 6.57 -30.11 -5.05
N VAL A 118 6.10 -29.51 -3.96
CA VAL A 118 6.05 -28.05 -3.79
C VAL A 118 7.34 -27.52 -3.18
N GLY A 119 7.84 -26.42 -3.73
CA GLY A 119 9.07 -25.73 -3.32
C GLY A 119 10.17 -25.92 -4.36
N ALA A 120 10.74 -24.81 -4.85
CA ALA A 120 11.94 -24.89 -5.67
C ALA A 120 13.12 -25.32 -4.79
N ALA A 121 13.94 -26.26 -5.27
CA ALA A 121 15.28 -26.41 -4.72
C ALA A 121 16.00 -25.05 -4.88
N PRO A 122 16.82 -24.61 -3.91
CA PRO A 122 17.64 -23.43 -4.12
C PRO A 122 18.45 -23.64 -5.40
N ASP A 123 18.42 -22.67 -6.33
CA ASP A 123 19.24 -22.70 -7.52
C ASP A 123 20.70 -22.83 -7.05
N THR A 124 21.32 -23.99 -7.30
CA THR A 124 22.74 -24.22 -6.97
C THR A 124 23.70 -23.57 -7.98
N ASP A 125 23.17 -22.75 -8.89
CA ASP A 125 23.92 -22.06 -9.94
C ASP A 125 23.74 -20.55 -9.81
N ASP A 126 24.35 -19.95 -8.78
CA ASP A 126 24.88 -18.59 -8.90
C ASP A 126 26.12 -18.48 -8.01
N ASP A 127 27.25 -18.77 -8.66
CA ASP A 127 28.60 -18.40 -8.27
C ASP A 127 28.70 -16.85 -8.29
N ILE A 128 28.12 -16.20 -7.27
CA ILE A 128 28.33 -14.77 -7.03
C ILE A 128 29.68 -14.62 -6.35
N GLY A 129 30.71 -14.44 -7.19
CA GLY A 129 32.04 -14.01 -6.78
C GLY A 129 31.96 -12.76 -5.91
N PHE A 130 32.57 -12.88 -4.72
CA PHE A 130 32.77 -11.82 -3.73
C PHE A 130 33.52 -10.60 -4.28
#